data_AF-A0A4R1QK49-F1
#
_entry.id   AF-A0A4R1QK49-F1
#
_cell.length_a   1.000
_cell.length_b   1.000
_cell.length_c   1.000
_cell.angle_alpha   90.00
_cell.angle_beta   90.00
_cell.angle_gamma   90.00
#
_symmetry.space_group_name_H-M   'P 1'
#
loop_
_entity.id
_entity.type
_entity.pdbx_description
1 polymer ?
#
loop_
_entity_poly.entity_id
_entity_poly.type
_entity_poly.pdbx_seq_one_letter_code
_entity_poly.pdbx_strand_id
1 'polypeptide(L)'
;MKRVRIRYGDWVLKADLYEDDGKLYMEANGFEEEDVVWFTGRSRKELHEQMQKWFRDQVENHQISELIRRGYRIAYKGKKMLADVRESRIAYHISPQENRQSILEKGLLPNSPMVSSDVYHASALLESIKPKWIPDWVQRVNALYLYPEMPIDHLLMLGYPPPSDLYAVKLPNTKGWMGSQLYGGFCISDGPITDEERLRFIKEDVGKKYWSYSCSLEDYIKYDRRTRKKDRYVQGYDEILFFESIPPENIEWIGSWDETGFTPTDAFMKYVKEECKQACMKLFGIG
;
A
#
# COMPACT_ATOMS: atom_id res chain seq x y z
N MET A 1 -4.15 3.41 -26.59
CA MET A 1 -4.01 2.36 -25.56
C MET A 1 -5.18 2.42 -24.58
N LYS A 2 -5.82 1.28 -24.29
CA LYS A 2 -6.97 1.14 -23.38
C LYS A 2 -6.66 0.09 -22.32
N ARG A 3 -6.79 0.44 -21.04
CA ARG A 3 -6.64 -0.52 -19.94
C ARG A 3 -7.81 -1.51 -19.87
N VAL A 4 -7.49 -2.79 -19.74
CA VAL A 4 -8.42 -3.92 -19.59
C VAL A 4 -8.16 -4.61 -18.26
N ARG A 5 -9.22 -5.11 -17.62
CA ARG A 5 -9.11 -5.89 -16.37
C ARG A 5 -9.49 -7.34 -16.66
N ILE A 6 -8.62 -8.26 -16.30
CA ILE A 6 -8.82 -9.70 -16.45
C ILE A 6 -8.99 -10.27 -15.04
N ARG A 7 -10.08 -11.00 -14.80
CA ARG A 7 -10.42 -11.52 -13.46
C ARG A 7 -10.40 -13.04 -13.47
N TYR A 8 -9.80 -13.61 -12.43
CA TYR A 8 -9.90 -15.03 -12.13
C TYR A 8 -9.81 -15.26 -10.61
N GLY A 9 -10.85 -15.87 -10.04
CA GLY A 9 -11.02 -15.96 -8.59
C GLY A 9 -10.96 -14.57 -7.93
N ASP A 10 -10.14 -14.45 -6.91
CA ASP A 10 -9.90 -13.20 -6.17
C ASP A 10 -8.85 -12.28 -6.82
N TRP A 11 -8.23 -12.68 -7.93
CA TRP A 11 -7.14 -11.94 -8.56
C TRP A 11 -7.60 -11.14 -9.77
N VAL A 12 -7.01 -9.95 -9.93
CA VAL A 12 -7.28 -9.07 -11.06
C VAL A 12 -5.98 -8.59 -11.69
N LEU A 13 -5.73 -9.00 -12.93
CA LEU A 13 -4.67 -8.47 -13.77
C LEU A 13 -5.14 -7.22 -14.53
N LYS A 14 -4.31 -6.18 -14.55
CA LYS A 14 -4.47 -5.03 -15.44
C LYS A 14 -3.57 -5.20 -16.67
N ALA A 15 -4.19 -5.29 -17.83
CA ALA A 15 -3.54 -5.40 -19.13
C ALA A 15 -3.80 -4.13 -19.97
N ASP A 16 -2.98 -3.90 -20.99
CA ASP A 16 -3.15 -2.81 -21.95
C ASP A 16 -3.57 -3.39 -23.30
N LEU A 17 -4.59 -2.78 -23.92
CA LEU A 17 -5.12 -3.14 -25.23
C LEU A 17 -4.84 -1.99 -26.21
N TYR A 18 -4.26 -2.29 -27.35
CA TYR A 18 -4.03 -1.31 -28.40
C TYR A 18 -4.19 -1.94 -29.79
N GLU A 19 -4.26 -1.07 -30.79
CA GLU A 19 -4.42 -1.44 -32.20
C GLU A 19 -3.26 -0.82 -32.95
N ASP A 20 -2.60 -1.63 -33.79
CA ASP A 20 -1.47 -1.22 -34.60
C ASP A 20 -1.55 -1.93 -35.96
N ASP A 21 -1.42 -1.17 -37.04
CA ASP A 21 -1.59 -1.65 -38.43
C ASP A 21 -2.83 -2.54 -38.66
N GLY A 22 -3.96 -2.19 -38.04
CA GLY A 22 -5.23 -2.93 -38.16
C GLY A 22 -5.25 -4.29 -37.44
N LYS A 23 -4.23 -4.59 -36.64
CA LYS A 23 -4.18 -5.75 -35.74
C LYS A 23 -4.42 -5.31 -34.30
N LEU A 24 -5.10 -6.15 -33.53
CA LEU A 24 -5.32 -5.91 -32.10
C LEU A 24 -4.28 -6.67 -31.27
N TYR A 25 -3.78 -6.00 -30.25
CA TYR A 25 -2.78 -6.49 -29.31
C TYR A 25 -3.27 -6.31 -27.88
N MET A 26 -2.99 -7.29 -27.03
CA MET A 26 -3.18 -7.18 -25.59
C MET A 26 -1.90 -7.58 -24.87
N GLU A 27 -1.39 -6.71 -24.01
CA GLU A 27 -0.14 -6.90 -23.28
C GLU A 27 -0.38 -6.88 -21.76
N ALA A 28 0.41 -7.67 -21.04
CA ALA A 28 0.58 -7.59 -19.60
C ALA A 28 2.08 -7.44 -19.31
N ASN A 29 2.46 -6.32 -18.71
CA ASN A 29 3.86 -5.92 -18.56
C ASN A 29 4.32 -6.12 -17.11
N GLY A 30 5.51 -6.71 -16.95
CA GLY A 30 6.33 -6.68 -15.75
C GLY A 30 7.25 -5.45 -15.68
N PHE A 31 8.27 -5.52 -14.83
CA PHE A 31 9.31 -4.49 -14.67
C PHE A 31 10.32 -4.51 -15.82
N GLU A 32 10.74 -5.71 -16.24
CA GLU A 32 11.73 -5.92 -17.30
C GLU A 32 11.06 -6.06 -18.67
N GLU A 33 11.75 -5.66 -19.75
CA GLU A 33 11.25 -5.79 -21.12
C GLU A 33 11.01 -7.26 -21.53
N GLU A 34 11.71 -8.19 -20.89
CA GLU A 34 11.58 -9.63 -21.09
C GLU A 34 10.30 -10.20 -20.42
N ASP A 35 9.78 -9.50 -19.41
CA ASP A 35 8.61 -9.90 -18.65
C ASP A 35 7.32 -9.32 -19.27
N VAL A 36 7.16 -9.45 -20.58
CA VAL A 36 5.95 -9.01 -21.27
C VAL A 36 5.25 -10.17 -21.96
N VAL A 37 3.98 -10.36 -21.62
CA VAL A 37 3.10 -11.34 -22.28
C VAL A 37 2.21 -10.61 -23.27
N TRP A 38 2.34 -10.96 -24.54
CA TRP A 38 1.58 -10.36 -25.64
C TRP A 38 0.66 -11.40 -26.28
N PHE A 39 -0.56 -10.98 -26.58
CA PHE A 39 -1.49 -11.72 -27.41
C PHE A 39 -1.88 -10.89 -28.62
N THR A 40 -2.01 -11.55 -29.76
CA THR A 40 -2.49 -10.94 -31.01
C THR A 40 -3.78 -11.61 -31.44
N GLY A 41 -4.75 -10.85 -31.94
CA GLY A 41 -6.06 -11.40 -32.29
C GLY A 41 -6.83 -10.53 -33.27
N ARG A 42 -7.91 -11.09 -33.81
CA ARG A 42 -8.79 -10.42 -34.78
C ARG A 42 -9.93 -9.66 -34.11
N SER A 43 -10.15 -9.92 -32.82
CA SER A 43 -11.19 -9.24 -32.05
C SER A 43 -10.77 -9.03 -30.59
N ARG A 44 -11.36 -8.03 -29.95
CA ARG A 44 -11.17 -7.78 -28.51
C ARG A 44 -11.64 -8.96 -27.65
N LYS A 45 -12.68 -9.68 -28.08
CA LYS A 45 -13.24 -10.84 -27.38
C LYS A 45 -12.22 -11.98 -27.37
N GLU A 46 -11.65 -12.30 -28.52
CA GLU A 46 -10.64 -13.34 -28.69
C GLU A 46 -9.40 -13.06 -27.80
N LEU A 47 -8.88 -11.83 -27.83
CA LEU A 47 -7.75 -11.43 -26.98
C LEU A 47 -8.06 -11.56 -25.48
N HIS A 48 -9.28 -11.17 -25.08
CA HIS A 48 -9.71 -11.31 -23.69
C HIS A 48 -9.76 -12.77 -23.25
N GLU A 49 -10.27 -13.67 -24.10
CA GLU A 49 -10.32 -15.12 -23.82
C GLU A 49 -8.92 -15.73 -23.72
N GLN A 50 -7.99 -15.34 -24.60
CA GLN A 50 -6.59 -15.78 -24.56
C GLN A 50 -5.91 -15.35 -23.26
N MET A 51 -5.98 -14.05 -22.93
CA MET A 51 -5.39 -13.50 -21.70
C MET A 51 -6.05 -14.07 -20.45
N GLN A 52 -7.37 -14.27 -20.45
CA GLN A 52 -8.09 -14.89 -19.33
C GLN A 52 -7.67 -16.34 -19.13
N LYS A 53 -7.48 -17.10 -20.21
CA LYS A 53 -6.96 -18.46 -20.13
C LYS A 53 -5.56 -18.48 -19.54
N TRP A 54 -4.64 -17.69 -20.08
CA TRP A 54 -3.29 -17.58 -19.54
C TRP A 54 -3.31 -17.20 -18.06
N PHE A 55 -4.04 -16.15 -17.67
CA PHE A 55 -4.07 -15.70 -16.29
C PHE A 55 -4.66 -16.73 -15.33
N ARG A 56 -5.71 -17.46 -15.74
CA ARG A 56 -6.24 -18.60 -14.99
C ARG A 56 -5.16 -19.64 -14.75
N ASP A 57 -4.45 -20.04 -15.81
CA ASP A 57 -3.42 -21.08 -15.72
C ASP A 57 -2.31 -20.66 -14.75
N GLN A 58 -1.95 -19.37 -14.69
CA GLN A 58 -0.98 -18.83 -13.72
C GLN A 58 -1.47 -18.90 -12.27
N VAL A 59 -2.75 -18.58 -12.02
CA VAL A 59 -3.36 -18.68 -10.69
C VAL A 59 -3.46 -20.14 -10.21
N GLU A 60 -3.92 -21.02 -11.09
CA GLU A 60 -4.12 -22.45 -10.79
C GLU A 60 -2.78 -23.17 -10.53
N ASN A 61 -1.71 -22.77 -11.23
CA ASN A 61 -0.36 -23.31 -11.04
C ASN A 61 0.47 -22.58 -9.94
N HIS A 62 -0.18 -21.76 -9.11
CA HIS A 62 0.46 -21.06 -7.98
C HIS A 62 1.63 -20.13 -8.36
N GLN A 63 1.58 -19.54 -9.57
CA GLN A 63 2.63 -18.63 -10.09
C GLN A 63 2.35 -17.15 -9.82
N ILE A 64 1.27 -16.80 -9.09
CA ILE A 64 0.87 -15.39 -8.90
C ILE A 64 1.90 -14.58 -8.14
N SER A 65 2.49 -15.15 -7.08
CA SER A 65 3.54 -14.49 -6.32
C SER A 65 4.71 -14.12 -7.23
N GLU A 66 5.12 -15.02 -8.13
CA GLU A 66 6.19 -14.79 -9.09
C GLU A 66 5.84 -13.70 -10.12
N LEU A 67 4.61 -13.67 -10.62
CA LEU A 67 4.18 -12.60 -11.52
C LEU A 67 4.14 -11.23 -10.82
N ILE A 68 3.65 -11.16 -9.58
CA ILE A 68 3.66 -9.91 -8.81
C ILE A 68 5.09 -9.43 -8.59
N ARG A 69 6.00 -10.36 -8.26
CA ARG A 69 7.44 -10.08 -8.10
C ARG A 69 8.06 -9.48 -9.35
N ARG A 70 7.73 -10.03 -10.52
CA ARG A 70 8.14 -9.50 -11.83
C ARG A 70 7.48 -8.18 -12.21
N GLY A 71 6.65 -7.58 -11.35
CA GLY A 71 6.05 -6.26 -11.59
C GLY A 71 4.75 -6.27 -12.38
N TYR A 72 4.17 -7.45 -12.64
CA TYR A 72 2.87 -7.51 -13.31
C TYR A 72 1.83 -6.78 -12.46
N ARG A 73 0.97 -5.98 -13.11
CA ARG A 73 -0.07 -5.18 -12.46
C ARG A 73 -1.25 -6.03 -11.99
N ILE A 74 -1.00 -6.91 -11.04
CA ILE A 74 -1.95 -7.84 -10.43
C ILE A 74 -2.36 -7.27 -9.07
N ALA A 75 -3.66 -7.30 -8.79
CA ALA A 75 -4.20 -6.89 -7.50
C ALA A 75 -5.07 -7.99 -6.91
N TYR A 76 -4.95 -8.20 -5.60
CA TYR A 76 -5.87 -9.05 -4.86
C TYR A 76 -7.17 -8.27 -4.58
N LYS A 77 -8.31 -8.91 -4.80
CA LYS A 77 -9.66 -8.35 -4.63
C LYS A 77 -10.60 -9.25 -3.82
N GLY A 78 -10.06 -10.29 -3.20
CA GLY A 78 -10.79 -11.13 -2.26
C GLY A 78 -10.94 -10.48 -0.89
N LYS A 79 -11.19 -11.30 0.13
CA LYS A 79 -11.37 -10.84 1.50
C LYS A 79 -10.05 -10.34 2.09
N LYS A 80 -10.10 -9.25 2.87
CA LYS A 80 -8.94 -8.81 3.65
C LYS A 80 -8.47 -9.95 4.56
N MET A 81 -7.25 -10.42 4.33
CA MET A 81 -6.74 -11.60 5.04
C MET A 81 -6.16 -11.26 6.41
N LEU A 82 -5.56 -10.08 6.55
CA LEU A 82 -5.03 -9.61 7.81
C LEU A 82 -6.06 -8.77 8.58
N ALA A 83 -5.98 -8.79 9.89
CA ALA A 83 -6.73 -7.89 10.77
C ALA A 83 -6.41 -6.43 10.45
N ASP A 84 -7.37 -5.52 10.63
CA ASP A 84 -7.17 -4.11 10.31
C ASP A 84 -7.57 -3.19 11.47
N VAL A 85 -7.24 -1.91 11.34
CA VAL A 85 -7.42 -0.96 12.43
C VAL A 85 -8.88 -0.77 12.82
N ARG A 86 -9.83 -1.01 11.89
CA ARG A 86 -11.26 -0.85 12.15
C ARG A 86 -11.84 -2.02 12.95
N GLU A 87 -11.28 -3.21 12.77
CA GLU A 87 -11.74 -4.43 13.44
C GLU A 87 -11.07 -4.63 14.80
N SER A 88 -9.75 -4.40 14.89
CA SER A 88 -8.95 -4.81 16.06
C SER A 88 -7.94 -3.76 16.52
N ARG A 89 -7.97 -2.54 15.96
CA ARG A 89 -6.97 -1.49 16.19
C ARG A 89 -5.54 -1.95 15.88
N ILE A 90 -5.39 -2.90 14.96
CA ILE A 90 -4.10 -3.31 14.43
C ILE A 90 -3.79 -2.47 13.18
N ALA A 91 -2.66 -1.77 13.23
CA ALA A 91 -2.04 -1.13 12.09
C ALA A 91 -0.73 -1.84 11.75
N TYR A 92 -0.09 -1.43 10.66
CA TYR A 92 1.16 -2.02 10.20
C TYR A 92 2.25 -0.96 10.05
N HIS A 93 3.46 -1.28 10.49
CA HIS A 93 4.63 -0.43 10.28
C HIS A 93 5.67 -1.19 9.47
N ILE A 94 6.28 -0.48 8.52
CA ILE A 94 7.39 -1.01 7.72
C ILE A 94 8.61 -0.16 8.06
N SER A 95 9.73 -0.82 8.37
CA SER A 95 10.97 -0.15 8.73
C SER A 95 12.18 -0.93 8.24
N PRO A 96 13.29 -0.28 7.86
CA PRO A 96 14.55 -0.95 7.60
C PRO A 96 14.93 -1.93 8.72
N GLN A 97 15.48 -3.10 8.35
CA GLN A 97 15.84 -4.15 9.31
C GLN A 97 16.83 -3.70 10.39
N GLU A 98 17.71 -2.75 10.07
CA GLU A 98 18.65 -2.13 11.04
C GLU A 98 17.94 -1.45 12.23
N ASN A 99 16.66 -1.06 12.08
CA ASN A 99 15.87 -0.46 13.14
C ASN A 99 15.23 -1.47 14.08
N ARG A 100 15.27 -2.78 13.75
CA ARG A 100 14.54 -3.84 14.46
C ARG A 100 14.77 -3.84 15.95
N GLN A 101 16.04 -3.85 16.36
CA GLN A 101 16.38 -3.89 17.78
C GLN A 101 15.82 -2.66 18.51
N SER A 102 15.99 -1.46 17.95
CA SER A 102 15.48 -0.24 18.58
C SER A 102 13.95 -0.24 18.68
N ILE A 103 13.24 -0.71 17.65
CA ILE A 103 11.77 -0.78 17.64
C ILE A 103 11.28 -1.76 18.71
N LEU A 104 11.87 -2.95 18.77
CA LEU A 104 11.46 -3.99 19.72
C LEU A 104 11.84 -3.67 21.18
N GLU A 105 12.87 -2.86 21.42
CA GLU A 105 13.28 -2.48 22.78
C GLU A 105 12.63 -1.18 23.27
N LYS A 106 12.47 -0.18 22.38
CA LYS A 106 12.05 1.19 22.76
C LYS A 106 10.66 1.56 22.26
N GLY A 107 10.10 0.77 21.34
CA GLY A 107 8.84 1.04 20.69
C GLY A 107 8.98 2.01 19.52
N LEU A 108 7.85 2.52 19.03
CA LEU A 108 7.80 3.53 17.98
C LEU A 108 7.63 4.90 18.61
N LEU A 109 8.55 5.82 18.30
CA LEU A 109 8.56 7.17 18.86
C LEU A 109 8.25 8.20 17.76
N PRO A 110 7.25 9.08 17.96
CA PRO A 110 7.05 10.23 17.08
C PRO A 110 8.28 11.16 17.14
N ASN A 111 8.44 12.02 16.14
CA ASN A 111 9.60 12.92 16.00
C ASN A 111 10.94 12.20 15.89
N SER A 112 10.94 10.96 15.38
CA SER A 112 12.18 10.22 15.21
C SER A 112 13.11 10.98 14.24
N PRO A 113 14.40 11.17 14.57
CA PRO A 113 15.38 11.76 13.65
C PRO A 113 15.63 10.88 12.41
N MET A 114 14.99 9.70 12.35
CA MET A 114 15.11 8.72 11.27
C MET A 114 14.15 8.98 10.10
N VAL A 115 13.32 10.02 10.16
CA VAL A 115 12.52 10.43 9.00
C VAL A 115 13.46 10.94 7.92
N SER A 116 13.35 10.41 6.69
CA SER A 116 14.16 10.89 5.58
C SER A 116 13.92 12.38 5.34
N SER A 117 14.93 13.09 4.85
CA SER A 117 14.83 14.50 4.45
C SER A 117 13.61 14.76 3.58
N ASP A 118 13.32 13.82 2.69
CA ASP A 118 12.31 13.97 1.66
C ASP A 118 10.91 13.85 2.26
N VAL A 119 10.72 12.89 3.17
CA VAL A 119 9.47 12.75 3.93
C VAL A 119 9.26 13.97 4.84
N TYR A 120 10.33 14.49 5.43
CA TYR A 120 10.26 15.71 6.24
C TYR A 120 9.83 16.93 5.40
N HIS A 121 10.48 17.18 4.26
CA HIS A 121 10.14 18.30 3.37
C HIS A 121 8.74 18.19 2.78
N ALA A 122 8.34 16.98 2.34
CA ALA A 122 6.99 16.68 1.89
C ALA A 122 5.94 17.02 2.97
N SER A 123 6.23 16.59 4.20
CA SER A 123 5.35 16.82 5.36
C SER A 123 5.24 18.30 5.69
N ALA A 124 6.35 19.03 5.75
CA ALA A 124 6.38 20.46 6.02
C ALA A 124 5.63 21.25 4.93
N LEU A 125 5.77 20.86 3.65
CA LEU A 125 5.05 21.49 2.56
C LEU A 125 3.53 21.28 2.70
N LEU A 126 3.09 20.05 2.98
CA LEU A 126 1.67 19.77 3.22
C LEU A 126 1.14 20.52 4.44
N GLU A 127 1.91 20.61 5.52
CA GLU A 127 1.54 21.37 6.71
C GLU A 127 1.35 22.86 6.44
N SER A 128 2.16 23.46 5.57
CA SER A 128 2.08 24.90 5.25
C SER A 128 0.73 25.33 4.64
N ILE A 129 -0.03 24.38 4.10
CA ILE A 129 -1.35 24.57 3.50
C ILE A 129 -2.47 23.87 4.29
N LYS A 130 -2.17 23.41 5.52
CA LYS A 130 -3.14 22.78 6.41
C LYS A 130 -4.28 23.76 6.74
N PRO A 131 -5.54 23.43 6.45
CA PRO A 131 -6.65 24.32 6.75
C PRO A 131 -6.96 24.36 8.25
N LYS A 132 -7.43 25.51 8.75
CA LYS A 132 -7.68 25.78 10.18
C LYS A 132 -8.66 24.84 10.89
N TRP A 133 -9.47 24.09 10.15
CA TRP A 133 -10.39 23.11 10.74
C TRP A 133 -9.71 21.80 11.12
N ILE A 134 -8.50 21.54 10.58
CA ILE A 134 -7.66 20.43 11.02
C ILE A 134 -7.03 20.84 12.35
N PRO A 135 -7.07 19.99 13.38
CA PRO A 135 -6.46 20.34 14.66
C PRO A 135 -4.97 20.68 14.57
N ASP A 136 -4.52 21.60 15.41
CA ASP A 136 -3.13 22.05 15.41
C ASP A 136 -2.13 20.94 15.76
N TRP A 137 -2.55 19.98 16.59
CA TRP A 137 -1.75 18.80 16.95
C TRP A 137 -1.49 17.84 15.78
N VAL A 138 -2.22 17.95 14.67
CA VAL A 138 -1.95 17.17 13.45
C VAL A 138 -0.76 17.78 12.73
N GLN A 139 0.43 17.26 13.00
CA GLN A 139 1.70 17.69 12.42
C GLN A 139 2.39 16.47 11.79
N ARG A 140 2.22 16.28 10.47
CA ARG A 140 2.85 15.22 9.68
C ARG A 140 4.35 15.05 9.94
N VAL A 141 5.10 16.14 10.12
CA VAL A 141 6.54 16.09 10.42
C VAL A 141 6.86 15.36 11.72
N ASN A 142 5.88 15.27 12.59
CA ASN A 142 5.96 14.69 13.93
C ASN A 142 5.28 13.31 14.04
N ALA A 143 4.70 12.79 12.96
CA ALA A 143 3.89 11.59 12.99
C ALA A 143 4.70 10.29 12.84
N LEU A 144 4.23 9.23 13.48
CA LEU A 144 4.50 7.85 13.09
C LEU A 144 3.62 7.48 11.89
N TYR A 145 4.25 6.96 10.84
CA TYR A 145 3.55 6.49 9.64
C TYR A 145 3.23 5.01 9.78
N LEU A 146 1.93 4.70 9.72
CA LEU A 146 1.43 3.33 9.79
C LEU A 146 0.44 3.10 8.64
N TYR A 147 0.35 1.87 8.17
CA TYR A 147 -0.67 1.43 7.23
C TYR A 147 -1.91 0.95 8.02
N PRO A 148 -3.13 1.41 7.68
CA PRO A 148 -4.35 0.96 8.33
C PRO A 148 -4.73 -0.49 7.99
N GLU A 149 -4.20 -0.99 6.87
CA GLU A 149 -4.35 -2.35 6.39
C GLU A 149 -3.07 -2.76 5.63
N MET A 150 -2.78 -4.06 5.60
CA MET A 150 -1.71 -4.60 4.77
C MET A 150 -2.30 -5.54 3.71
N PRO A 151 -2.40 -5.11 2.43
CA PRO A 151 -2.88 -5.95 1.36
C PRO A 151 -1.94 -7.13 1.07
N ILE A 152 -2.50 -8.30 0.74
CA ILE A 152 -1.70 -9.49 0.42
C ILE A 152 -0.83 -9.29 -0.81
N ASP A 153 -1.36 -8.64 -1.84
CA ASP A 153 -0.60 -8.28 -3.04
C ASP A 153 0.60 -7.40 -2.70
N HIS A 154 0.54 -6.57 -1.66
CA HIS A 154 1.68 -5.79 -1.17
C HIS A 154 2.75 -6.68 -0.54
N LEU A 155 2.34 -7.68 0.26
CA LEU A 155 3.28 -8.66 0.84
C LEU A 155 4.00 -9.48 -0.24
N LEU A 156 3.34 -9.76 -1.37
CA LEU A 156 3.91 -10.59 -2.45
C LEU A 156 4.86 -9.85 -3.38
N MET A 157 4.98 -8.52 -3.28
CA MET A 157 5.93 -7.75 -4.08
C MET A 157 7.39 -8.09 -3.73
N LEU A 158 8.29 -7.99 -4.72
CA LEU A 158 9.74 -7.99 -4.43
C LEU A 158 10.07 -6.79 -3.54
N GLY A 159 11.04 -7.02 -2.66
CA GLY A 159 11.24 -6.26 -1.42
C GLY A 159 11.28 -4.75 -1.58
N TYR A 160 11.11 -4.06 -0.46
CA TYR A 160 11.52 -2.67 -0.35
C TYR A 160 13.05 -2.66 -0.28
N PRO A 161 13.78 -1.99 -1.19
CA PRO A 161 15.17 -1.65 -0.93
C PRO A 161 15.20 -0.40 -0.01
N PRO A 162 15.89 -0.43 1.14
CA PRO A 162 16.67 -1.54 1.73
C PRO A 162 15.80 -2.58 2.45
N PRO A 163 16.32 -3.81 2.69
CA PRO A 163 15.61 -4.88 3.40
C PRO A 163 14.83 -4.36 4.61
N SER A 164 13.56 -4.73 4.66
CA SER A 164 12.59 -4.11 5.57
C SER A 164 11.85 -5.14 6.39
N ASP A 165 11.49 -4.78 7.60
CA ASP A 165 10.64 -5.56 8.49
C ASP A 165 9.20 -5.06 8.46
N LEU A 166 8.26 -5.99 8.63
CA LEU A 166 6.87 -5.72 8.90
C LEU A 166 6.57 -5.93 10.38
N TYR A 167 5.95 -4.93 10.98
CA TYR A 167 5.44 -4.98 12.34
C TYR A 167 3.92 -4.88 12.35
N ALA A 168 3.26 -5.75 13.10
CA ALA A 168 1.90 -5.52 13.53
C ALA A 168 1.92 -4.63 14.78
N VAL A 169 1.09 -3.59 14.76
CA VAL A 169 1.11 -2.52 15.76
C VAL A 169 -0.29 -2.34 16.33
N LYS A 170 -0.46 -2.66 17.62
CA LYS A 170 -1.70 -2.43 18.35
C LYS A 170 -1.76 -0.98 18.82
N LEU A 171 -2.69 -0.20 18.27
CA LEU A 171 -2.81 1.21 18.63
C LEU A 171 -3.38 1.37 20.05
N PRO A 172 -2.68 2.09 20.97
CA PRO A 172 -3.15 2.28 22.33
C PRO A 172 -4.40 3.17 22.41
N ASN A 173 -4.59 4.05 21.43
CA ASN A 173 -5.72 4.96 21.32
C ASN A 173 -5.99 5.31 19.84
N THR A 174 -6.91 6.25 19.61
CA THR A 174 -7.35 6.67 18.27
C THR A 174 -6.90 8.08 17.90
N LYS A 175 -5.87 8.62 18.58
CA LYS A 175 -5.30 9.93 18.29
C LYS A 175 -4.36 9.87 17.09
N GLY A 176 -4.96 9.59 15.94
CA GLY A 176 -4.32 9.57 14.65
C GLY A 176 -5.12 10.31 13.60
N TRP A 177 -4.49 10.54 12.46
CA TRP A 177 -5.08 11.21 11.31
C TRP A 177 -4.92 10.35 10.07
N MET A 178 -6.01 10.14 9.34
CA MET A 178 -6.02 9.33 8.13
C MET A 178 -5.73 10.16 6.89
N GLY A 179 -4.79 9.67 6.08
CA GLY A 179 -4.38 10.25 4.82
C GLY A 179 -4.48 9.26 3.67
N SER A 180 -4.19 9.77 2.47
CA SER A 180 -3.97 8.93 1.30
C SER A 180 -2.62 9.29 0.68
N GLN A 181 -1.74 8.30 0.54
CA GLN A 181 -0.45 8.40 -0.11
C GLN A 181 -0.59 8.78 -1.59
N LEU A 182 -1.74 8.50 -2.23
CA LEU A 182 -2.06 9.02 -3.56
C LEU A 182 -1.96 10.54 -3.65
N TYR A 183 -2.12 11.28 -2.55
CA TYR A 183 -1.87 12.72 -2.53
C TYR A 183 -0.67 13.09 -1.67
N GLY A 184 -0.43 12.39 -0.56
CA GLY A 184 0.71 12.64 0.32
C GLY A 184 2.06 12.37 -0.37
N GLY A 185 2.14 11.28 -1.13
CA GLY A 185 3.37 10.81 -1.77
C GLY A 185 3.86 11.68 -2.95
N PHE A 186 2.97 12.40 -3.63
CA PHE A 186 3.37 13.36 -4.68
C PHE A 186 4.25 14.50 -4.16
N CYS A 187 4.25 14.71 -2.84
CA CYS A 187 5.08 15.70 -2.19
C CYS A 187 6.49 15.18 -1.90
N ILE A 188 6.78 13.89 -2.13
CA ILE A 188 8.11 13.30 -1.95
C ILE A 188 8.98 13.62 -3.19
N SER A 189 10.25 13.96 -2.95
CA SER A 189 11.22 14.35 -3.97
C SER A 189 12.62 14.09 -3.43
N ASP A 190 13.54 13.57 -4.25
CA ASP A 190 14.95 13.28 -3.90
C ASP A 190 15.80 14.54 -3.57
N GLY A 191 15.16 15.69 -3.40
CA GLY A 191 15.76 16.98 -3.15
C GLY A 191 14.70 18.05 -2.88
N PRO A 192 15.09 19.21 -2.32
CA PRO A 192 14.14 20.28 -2.01
C PRO A 192 13.35 20.69 -3.25
N ILE A 193 12.04 20.77 -3.10
CA ILE A 193 11.13 21.13 -4.18
C ILE A 193 11.32 22.62 -4.46
N THR A 194 12.09 22.93 -5.49
CA THR A 194 12.50 24.31 -5.85
C THR A 194 11.83 24.80 -7.13
N ASP A 195 11.28 23.89 -7.94
CA ASP A 195 10.51 24.22 -9.12
C ASP A 195 9.17 24.89 -8.72
N GLU A 196 9.00 26.15 -9.10
CA GLU A 196 7.83 26.97 -8.79
C GLU A 196 6.53 26.37 -9.35
N GLU A 197 6.56 25.75 -10.53
CA GLU A 197 5.38 25.13 -11.14
C GLU A 197 4.98 23.88 -10.37
N ARG A 198 5.95 23.04 -10.01
CA ARG A 198 5.74 21.87 -9.17
C ARG A 198 5.23 22.24 -7.78
N LEU A 199 5.82 23.26 -7.15
CA LEU A 199 5.37 23.79 -5.86
C LEU A 199 3.93 24.30 -5.94
N ARG A 200 3.57 25.00 -7.02
CA ARG A 200 2.21 25.48 -7.25
C ARG A 200 1.24 24.32 -7.43
N PHE A 201 1.57 23.34 -8.27
CA PHE A 201 0.76 22.13 -8.47
C PHE A 201 0.51 21.39 -7.14
N ILE A 202 1.56 21.20 -6.33
CA ILE A 202 1.42 20.57 -5.02
C ILE A 202 0.53 21.40 -4.09
N LYS A 203 0.76 22.72 -4.01
CA LYS A 203 0.00 23.61 -3.12
C LYS A 203 -1.45 23.77 -3.53
N GLU A 204 -1.72 23.86 -4.83
CA GLU A 204 -3.04 24.21 -5.35
C GLU A 204 -3.92 23.00 -5.62
N ASP A 205 -3.34 21.86 -6.03
CA ASP A 205 -4.13 20.69 -6.43
C ASP A 205 -3.98 19.55 -5.42
N VAL A 206 -2.75 19.03 -5.26
CA VAL A 206 -2.52 17.79 -4.51
C VAL A 206 -2.75 17.96 -3.01
N GLY A 207 -2.12 18.95 -2.39
CA GLY A 207 -2.16 19.11 -0.94
C GLY A 207 -3.51 19.60 -0.42
N LYS A 208 -4.25 20.41 -1.21
CA LYS A 208 -5.65 20.73 -0.88
C LYS A 208 -6.53 19.50 -0.93
N LYS A 209 -6.34 18.62 -1.93
CA LYS A 209 -7.05 17.33 -1.99
C LYS A 209 -6.70 16.47 -0.78
N TYR A 210 -5.41 16.33 -0.43
CA TYR A 210 -4.97 15.59 0.74
C TYR A 210 -5.75 16.01 2.00
N TRP A 211 -5.72 17.30 2.37
CA TRP A 211 -6.41 17.77 3.57
C TRP A 211 -7.93 17.66 3.47
N SER A 212 -8.53 18.02 2.33
CA SER A 212 -9.98 18.01 2.14
C SER A 212 -10.60 16.62 2.31
N TYR A 213 -9.87 15.59 1.87
CA TYR A 213 -10.31 14.22 1.94
C TYR A 213 -9.72 13.42 3.09
N SER A 214 -8.85 14.00 3.92
CA SER A 214 -8.39 13.37 5.16
C SER A 214 -9.46 13.36 6.27
N CYS A 215 -9.29 12.55 7.32
CA CYS A 215 -10.17 12.53 8.50
C CYS A 215 -9.43 12.07 9.76
N SER A 216 -10.07 12.13 10.93
CA SER A 216 -9.51 11.51 12.13
C SER A 216 -9.50 9.98 12.00
N LEU A 217 -8.59 9.32 12.72
CA LEU A 217 -8.58 7.87 12.82
C LEU A 217 -9.89 7.34 13.46
N GLU A 218 -10.46 8.07 14.41
CA GLU A 218 -11.74 7.75 15.01
C GLU A 218 -12.89 7.74 13.98
N ASP A 219 -12.96 8.74 13.10
CA ASP A 219 -13.95 8.80 12.02
C ASP A 219 -13.79 7.65 11.02
N TYR A 220 -12.55 7.21 10.80
CA TYR A 220 -12.23 6.06 9.93
C TYR A 220 -12.63 4.73 10.54
N ILE A 221 -12.44 4.55 11.85
CA ILE A 221 -12.90 3.37 12.59
C ILE A 221 -14.44 3.31 12.58
N LYS A 222 -15.11 4.44 12.86
CA LYS A 222 -16.58 4.52 12.80
C LYS A 222 -17.12 4.31 11.38
N TYR A 223 -16.35 4.76 10.38
CA TYR A 223 -16.59 4.55 8.96
C TYR A 223 -17.98 4.99 8.47
N ASP A 224 -18.40 6.19 8.88
CA ASP A 224 -19.71 6.73 8.56
C ASP A 224 -19.90 7.06 7.06
N ARG A 225 -21.06 7.60 6.67
CA ARG A 225 -21.35 7.95 5.26
C ARG A 225 -20.36 8.99 4.70
N ARG A 226 -19.93 9.96 5.50
CA ARG A 226 -19.02 11.04 5.07
C ARG A 226 -17.63 10.46 4.85
N THR A 227 -17.13 9.67 5.80
CA THR A 227 -15.82 9.03 5.70
C THR A 227 -15.75 8.07 4.52
N ARG A 228 -16.78 7.23 4.32
CA ARG A 228 -16.90 6.36 3.13
C ARG A 228 -16.86 7.11 1.79
N LYS A 229 -17.46 8.32 1.74
CA LYS A 229 -17.42 9.13 0.52
C LYS A 229 -16.01 9.63 0.24
N LYS A 230 -15.30 10.08 1.27
CA LYS A 230 -13.92 10.55 1.15
C LYS A 230 -12.97 9.41 0.77
N ASP A 231 -13.05 8.29 1.49
CA ASP A 231 -12.24 7.08 1.25
C ASP A 231 -12.33 6.62 -0.22
N ARG A 232 -13.56 6.51 -0.76
CA ARG A 232 -13.76 6.16 -2.18
C ARG A 232 -13.21 7.20 -3.16
N TYR A 233 -13.23 8.48 -2.80
CA TYR A 233 -12.71 9.54 -3.66
C TYR A 233 -11.17 9.47 -3.76
N VAL A 234 -10.51 9.16 -2.64
CA VAL A 234 -9.05 9.00 -2.60
C VAL A 234 -8.59 7.60 -2.99
N GLN A 235 -9.53 6.73 -3.37
CA GLN A 235 -9.29 5.34 -3.77
C GLN A 235 -8.71 4.46 -2.66
N GLY A 236 -9.00 4.79 -1.40
CA GLY A 236 -8.47 4.08 -0.23
C GLY A 236 -7.64 5.01 0.66
N TYR A 237 -7.96 5.03 1.95
CA TYR A 237 -7.02 5.46 2.97
C TYR A 237 -5.98 4.38 3.21
N ASP A 238 -4.72 4.74 3.03
CA ASP A 238 -3.54 3.86 3.11
C ASP A 238 -2.48 4.40 4.08
N GLU A 239 -2.77 5.51 4.79
CA GLU A 239 -1.85 6.17 5.71
C GLU A 239 -2.55 6.55 7.01
N ILE A 240 -1.96 6.18 8.14
CA ILE A 240 -2.23 6.70 9.47
C ILE A 240 -1.03 7.54 9.90
N LEU A 241 -1.29 8.79 10.27
CA LEU A 241 -0.38 9.65 11.00
C LEU A 241 -0.70 9.51 12.49
N PHE A 242 0.14 8.83 13.25
CA PHE A 242 -0.08 8.60 14.69
C PHE A 242 0.89 9.45 15.51
N PHE A 243 0.40 10.17 16.53
CA PHE A 243 1.15 11.25 17.18
C PHE A 243 1.62 10.95 18.60
N GLU A 244 1.43 9.72 19.06
CA GLU A 244 1.87 9.27 20.38
C GLU A 244 2.86 8.11 20.25
N SER A 245 3.73 7.97 21.24
CA SER A 245 4.61 6.81 21.32
C SER A 245 3.80 5.52 21.43
N ILE A 246 4.26 4.48 20.73
CA ILE A 246 3.69 3.14 20.82
C ILE A 246 4.72 2.27 21.55
N PRO A 247 4.38 1.74 22.73
CA PRO A 247 5.35 1.03 23.54
C PRO A 247 5.64 -0.37 22.95
N PRO A 248 6.80 -0.98 23.27
CA PRO A 248 7.21 -2.28 22.75
C PRO A 248 6.17 -3.39 22.85
N GLU A 249 5.43 -3.48 23.96
CA GLU A 249 4.41 -4.51 24.20
C GLU A 249 3.23 -4.47 23.21
N ASN A 250 3.10 -3.38 22.46
CA ASN A 250 2.09 -3.20 21.42
C ASN A 250 2.63 -3.46 20.00
N ILE A 251 3.87 -3.91 19.86
CA ILE A 251 4.55 -4.09 18.58
C ILE A 251 5.04 -5.53 18.48
N GLU A 252 4.72 -6.20 17.37
CA GLU A 252 5.20 -7.55 17.09
C GLU A 252 5.78 -7.62 15.68
N TRP A 253 6.99 -8.15 15.56
CA TRP A 253 7.61 -8.40 14.25
C TRP A 253 6.99 -9.63 13.61
N ILE A 254 6.37 -9.44 12.45
CA ILE A 254 5.54 -10.47 11.80
C ILE A 254 6.11 -10.95 10.46
N GLY A 255 7.21 -10.36 9.98
CA GLY A 255 7.88 -10.81 8.76
C GLY A 255 8.89 -9.80 8.24
N SER A 256 9.62 -10.21 7.21
CA SER A 256 10.64 -9.37 6.58
C SER A 256 10.60 -9.50 5.07
N TRP A 257 10.94 -8.45 4.36
CA TRP A 257 11.28 -8.48 2.94
C TRP A 257 12.79 -8.51 2.76
N ASP A 258 13.24 -9.39 1.87
CA ASP A 258 14.59 -9.39 1.29
C ASP A 258 14.50 -9.49 -0.25
N GLU A 259 15.63 -9.81 -0.91
CA GLU A 259 15.72 -9.97 -2.36
C GLU A 259 14.84 -11.10 -2.91
N THR A 260 14.43 -12.05 -2.07
CA THR A 260 13.58 -13.20 -2.43
C THR A 260 12.08 -12.94 -2.21
N GLY A 261 11.76 -11.87 -1.47
CA GLY A 261 10.40 -11.42 -1.16
C GLY A 261 10.08 -11.47 0.34
N PHE A 262 8.79 -11.51 0.66
CA PHE A 262 8.33 -11.53 2.05
C PHE A 262 8.42 -12.93 2.68
N THR A 263 9.06 -12.99 3.84
CA THR A 263 9.13 -14.16 4.71
C THR A 263 8.40 -13.86 6.02
N PRO A 264 7.26 -14.51 6.30
CA PRO A 264 6.53 -14.34 7.56
C PRO A 264 7.26 -14.98 8.74
N THR A 265 7.11 -14.42 9.94
CA THR A 265 7.52 -15.09 11.20
C THR A 265 6.37 -15.93 11.76
N ASP A 266 6.64 -16.74 12.80
CA ASP A 266 5.62 -17.52 13.51
C ASP A 266 4.47 -16.64 14.06
N ALA A 267 4.77 -15.37 14.35
CA ALA A 267 3.78 -14.40 14.84
C ALA A 267 2.77 -13.97 13.76
N PHE A 268 3.11 -14.08 12.47
CA PHE A 268 2.28 -13.62 11.36
C PHE A 268 0.84 -14.16 11.43
N MET A 269 0.71 -15.46 11.71
CA MET A 269 -0.58 -16.16 11.73
C MET A 269 -1.51 -15.69 12.86
N LYS A 270 -1.02 -14.96 13.86
CA LYS A 270 -1.84 -14.33 14.90
C LYS A 270 -2.70 -13.19 14.34
N TYR A 271 -2.23 -12.56 13.26
CA TYR A 271 -2.86 -11.40 12.65
C TYR A 271 -3.65 -11.75 11.38
N VAL A 272 -3.57 -13.00 10.92
CA VAL A 272 -4.40 -13.52 9.84
C VAL A 272 -5.78 -13.88 10.40
N LYS A 273 -6.84 -13.38 9.76
CA LYS A 273 -8.22 -13.71 10.11
C LYS A 273 -8.46 -15.21 10.01
N GLU A 274 -9.20 -15.78 10.94
CA GLU A 274 -9.38 -17.23 11.08
C GLU A 274 -9.83 -17.88 9.76
N GLU A 275 -10.81 -17.27 9.09
CA GLU A 275 -11.36 -17.74 7.82
C GLU A 275 -10.37 -17.65 6.63
N CYS A 276 -9.25 -16.94 6.78
CA CYS A 276 -8.22 -16.75 5.75
C CYS A 276 -6.94 -17.57 6.01
N LYS A 277 -6.81 -18.24 7.18
CA LYS A 277 -5.56 -18.91 7.57
C LYS A 277 -5.06 -19.94 6.55
N GLN A 278 -5.95 -20.81 6.08
CA GLN A 278 -5.61 -21.84 5.09
C GLN A 278 -5.16 -21.23 3.75
N ALA A 279 -5.80 -20.14 3.32
CA ALA A 279 -5.40 -19.43 2.10
C ALA A 279 -4.03 -18.76 2.26
N CYS A 280 -3.77 -18.10 3.40
CA CYS A 280 -2.46 -17.53 3.72
C CYS A 280 -1.36 -18.58 3.77
N MET A 281 -1.59 -19.70 4.48
CA MET A 281 -0.64 -20.81 4.58
C MET A 281 -0.23 -21.32 3.19
N LYS A 282 -1.21 -21.49 2.30
CA LYS A 282 -0.96 -21.89 0.91
C LYS A 282 -0.17 -20.85 0.12
N LEU A 283 -0.46 -19.56 0.30
CA LEU A 283 0.20 -18.47 -0.44
C LEU A 283 1.66 -18.28 -0.04
N PHE A 284 1.96 -18.43 1.25
CA PHE A 284 3.31 -18.23 1.80
C PHE A 284 4.08 -19.53 2.05
N GLY A 285 3.48 -20.70 1.75
CA GLY A 285 4.10 -22.00 1.98
C GLY A 285 4.34 -22.32 3.47
N ILE A 286 3.49 -21.81 4.36
CA ILE A 286 3.58 -22.05 5.80
C ILE A 286 2.89 -23.39 6.11
N GLY A 287 3.64 -24.36 6.62
CA GLY A 287 3.18 -25.70 7.00
C GLY A 287 2.94 -25.86 8.49
#